data_AF-A0A6N7YW16-F1
#
_entry.id   AF-A0A6N7YW16-F1
#
_cell.length_a   1.000
_cell.length_b   1.000
_cell.length_c   1.000
_cell.angle_alpha   90.00
_cell.angle_beta   90.00
_cell.angle_gamma   90.00
#
_symmetry.space_group_name_H-M   'P 1'
#
loop_
_entity.id
_entity.type
_entity.pdbx_description
1 polymer ?
#
loop_
_entity_poly.entity_id
_entity_poly.type
_entity_poly.pdbx_seq_one_letter_code
_entity_poly.pdbx_strand_id
1 'polypeptide(L)'
;MSVALTMHLSPVDLRTVPDYRDAAGLPSGGASGANNTGRFVIEGTLTDPSAVVLRRSALPLDGMKGGITEYIIPNWLENGSVQITRVSGVNPEF
;
A
#
# COMPACT_ATOMS: atom_id res chain seq x y z
N MET A 1 5.47 -0.88 24.43
CA MET A 1 5.92 -1.37 23.10
C MET A 1 5.26 -0.47 22.06
N SER A 2 6.05 0.31 21.31
CA SER A 2 5.52 0.99 20.13
C SER A 2 5.53 -0.01 18.98
N VAL A 3 4.38 -0.26 18.35
CA VAL A 3 4.32 -1.07 17.13
C VAL A 3 4.72 -0.14 16.00
N ALA A 4 5.91 -0.34 15.43
CA ALA A 4 6.32 0.37 14.22
C ALA A 4 5.43 -0.10 13.07
N LEU A 5 4.47 0.74 12.66
CA LEU A 5 3.65 0.48 11.48
C LEU A 5 4.55 0.65 10.24
N THR A 6 4.92 -0.46 9.62
CA THR A 6 5.54 -0.44 8.30
C THR A 6 4.45 -0.31 7.27
N MET A 7 4.41 0.82 6.56
CA MET A 7 3.46 1.01 5.47
C MET A 7 4.13 0.76 4.13
N HIS A 8 3.35 0.15 3.25
CA HIS A 8 3.73 -0.19 1.90
C HIS A 8 3.03 0.80 0.98
N LEU A 9 3.81 1.62 0.28
CA LEU A 9 3.32 2.72 -0.56
C LEU A 9 3.66 2.45 -2.02
N SER A 10 2.77 2.81 -2.94
CA SER A 10 3.09 2.75 -4.38
C SER A 10 3.26 4.16 -4.94
N PRO A 11 4.28 4.42 -5.78
CA PRO A 11 4.35 5.65 -6.56
C PRO A 11 3.35 5.66 -7.74
N VAL A 12 2.66 4.54 -7.98
CA VAL A 12 1.67 4.40 -9.07
C VAL A 12 0.32 4.92 -8.57
N ASP A 13 -0.36 5.71 -9.40
CA ASP A 13 -1.75 6.10 -9.15
C ASP A 13 -2.67 4.87 -9.26
N LEU A 14 -3.13 4.35 -8.11
CA LEU A 14 -3.96 3.15 -8.04
C LEU A 14 -5.29 3.29 -8.79
N ARG A 15 -5.78 4.51 -9.03
CA ARG A 15 -7.02 4.75 -9.83
C ARG A 15 -6.84 4.39 -11.30
N THR A 16 -5.59 4.32 -11.76
CA THR A 16 -5.23 3.95 -13.14
C THR A 16 -4.92 2.47 -13.28
N VAL A 17 -4.88 1.72 -12.17
CA VAL A 17 -4.56 0.29 -12.16
C VAL A 17 -5.86 -0.51 -12.15
N PRO A 18 -6.16 -1.29 -13.21
CA PRO A 18 -7.27 -2.24 -13.19
C PRO A 18 -7.08 -3.23 -12.05
N ASP A 19 -8.12 -3.44 -11.25
CA ASP A 19 -8.08 -4.27 -10.04
C ASP A 19 -6.79 -4.06 -9.22
N TYR A 20 -6.64 -2.85 -8.66
CA TYR A 20 -5.46 -2.51 -7.87
C TYR A 20 -5.23 -3.47 -6.69
N ARG A 21 -6.25 -4.20 -6.22
CA ARG A 21 -6.10 -5.19 -5.13
C ARG A 21 -5.32 -6.41 -5.60
N ASP A 22 -5.62 -6.92 -6.80
CA ASP A 22 -4.85 -7.98 -7.45
C ASP A 22 -3.40 -7.54 -7.69
N ALA A 23 -3.24 -6.36 -8.29
CA ALA A 23 -1.92 -5.83 -8.66
C ALA A 23 -1.05 -5.46 -7.45
N ALA A 24 -1.66 -5.07 -6.33
CA ALA A 24 -0.98 -4.80 -5.06
C ALA A 24 -0.74 -6.05 -4.21
N GLY A 25 -1.27 -7.22 -4.61
CA GLY A 25 -1.12 -8.45 -3.82
C GLY A 25 -1.76 -8.33 -2.45
N LEU A 26 -2.90 -7.63 -2.33
CA LEU A 26 -3.54 -7.44 -1.03
C LEU A 26 -4.17 -8.76 -0.53
N PRO A 27 -4.12 -9.04 0.79
CA PRO A 27 -4.76 -10.22 1.35
C PRO A 27 -6.26 -10.26 1.01
N SER A 28 -6.75 -11.41 0.55
CA SER A 28 -8.14 -11.59 0.09
C SER A 28 -8.97 -12.52 0.98
N GLY A 29 -8.36 -13.08 2.02
CA GLY A 29 -8.96 -14.09 2.90
C GLY A 29 -8.73 -15.53 2.44
N GLY A 30 -7.85 -15.74 1.45
CA GLY A 30 -7.49 -17.04 0.91
C GLY A 30 -6.51 -17.81 1.82
N ALA A 31 -5.41 -18.29 1.24
CA ALA A 31 -4.45 -19.17 1.92
C ALA A 31 -3.83 -18.57 3.19
N SER A 32 -3.68 -17.24 3.25
CA SER A 32 -3.15 -16.53 4.42
C SER A 32 -4.16 -16.41 5.57
N GLY A 33 -5.46 -16.56 5.28
CA GLY A 33 -6.56 -16.29 6.22
C GLY A 33 -6.75 -14.79 6.56
N ALA A 34 -5.87 -13.91 6.10
CA ALA A 34 -5.97 -12.47 6.29
C ALA A 34 -6.79 -11.86 5.15
N ASN A 35 -7.70 -10.93 5.48
CA ASN A 35 -8.50 -10.24 4.49
C ASN A 35 -8.35 -8.72 4.64
N ASN A 36 -7.97 -8.03 3.56
CA ASN A 36 -7.94 -6.58 3.52
C ASN A 36 -9.34 -6.04 3.26
N THR A 37 -10.07 -5.73 4.34
CA THR A 37 -11.40 -5.09 4.29
C THR A 37 -11.33 -3.56 4.18
N GLY A 38 -10.14 -3.00 4.00
CA GLY A 38 -9.92 -1.56 3.94
C GLY A 38 -10.72 -0.92 2.81
N ARG A 39 -11.48 0.13 3.13
CA ARG A 39 -12.33 0.85 2.16
C ARG A 39 -11.75 2.20 1.74
N PHE A 40 -10.56 2.53 2.22
CA PHE A 40 -9.93 3.82 1.99
C PHE A 40 -8.52 3.66 1.43
N VAL A 41 -8.14 4.60 0.57
CA VAL A 41 -6.78 4.80 0.08
C VAL A 41 -6.27 6.13 0.60
N ILE A 42 -5.04 6.12 1.10
CA ILE A 42 -4.28 7.31 1.49
C ILE A 42 -3.34 7.65 0.34
N GLU A 43 -3.37 8.91 -0.09
CA GLU A 43 -2.46 9.48 -1.08
C GLU A 43 -1.65 10.58 -0.41
N GLY A 44 -0.39 10.71 -0.82
CA GLY A 44 0.50 11.70 -0.28
C GLY A 44 1.72 11.93 -1.16
N THR A 45 2.51 12.93 -0.77
CA THR A 45 3.79 13.26 -1.39
C THR A 45 4.92 12.74 -0.51
N LEU A 46 5.85 11.98 -1.10
CA LEU A 46 7.10 11.59 -0.45
C LEU A 46 8.01 12.82 -0.40
N THR A 47 8.15 13.43 0.78
CA THR A 47 8.92 14.66 1.01
C THR A 47 10.40 14.36 1.27
N ASP A 48 10.71 13.18 1.80
CA ASP A 48 12.07 12.68 1.99
C ASP A 48 12.25 11.32 1.32
N PRO A 49 12.74 11.29 0.06
CA PRO A 49 13.00 10.04 -0.65
C PRO A 49 14.04 9.14 0.01
N SER A 50 14.91 9.67 0.88
CA SER A 50 15.94 8.87 1.57
C SER A 50 15.34 7.95 2.66
N ALA A 51 14.10 8.22 3.07
CA ALA A 51 13.36 7.38 4.02
C ALA A 51 12.86 6.06 3.41
N VAL A 52 12.93 5.89 2.08
CA VAL A 52 12.59 4.62 1.41
C VAL A 52 13.73 3.63 1.63
N VAL A 53 13.50 2.64 2.49
CA VAL A 53 14.51 1.62 2.82
C VAL A 53 14.51 0.45 1.83
N LEU A 54 13.39 0.24 1.14
CA LEU A 54 13.28 -0.78 0.11
C LEU A 54 12.32 -0.33 -0.99
N ARG A 55 12.74 -0.57 -2.24
CA ARG A 55 11.89 -0.51 -3.42
C ARG A 55 11.85 -1.90 -4.05
N ARG A 56 10.66 -2.44 -4.28
CA ARG A 56 10.47 -3.74 -4.92
C ARG A 56 9.12 -3.81 -5.63
N SER A 57 8.86 -4.93 -6.31
CA SER A 57 7.49 -5.27 -6.71
C SER A 57 6.71 -5.83 -5.52
N ALA A 58 5.43 -5.49 -5.43
CA ALA A 58 4.50 -6.08 -4.48
C ALA A 58 4.47 -7.60 -4.66
N LEU A 59 4.49 -8.32 -3.55
CA LEU A 59 4.53 -9.78 -3.57
C LEU A 59 3.13 -10.35 -3.82
N PRO A 60 3.01 -11.51 -4.49
CA PRO A 60 1.74 -12.20 -4.61
C PRO A 60 1.25 -12.69 -3.23
N LEU A 61 -0.06 -12.68 -3.02
CA LEU A 61 -0.70 -13.18 -1.79
C LEU A 61 -2.14 -13.62 -2.06
N ASP A 62 -2.56 -14.76 -1.52
CA ASP A 62 -3.94 -15.27 -1.62
C ASP A 62 -4.51 -15.33 -3.05
N GLY A 63 -3.68 -15.69 -4.03
CA GLY A 63 -4.06 -15.74 -5.44
C GLY A 63 -4.04 -14.39 -6.15
N MET A 64 -3.82 -13.29 -5.42
CA MET A 64 -3.55 -11.97 -5.99
C MET A 64 -2.13 -11.91 -6.53
N LYS A 65 -1.97 -11.39 -7.75
CA LYS A 65 -0.70 -11.46 -8.51
C LYS A 65 0.43 -10.64 -7.91
N GLY A 66 0.11 -9.51 -7.28
CA GLY A 66 1.12 -8.50 -6.95
C GLY A 66 1.75 -7.89 -8.22
N GLY A 67 2.89 -7.23 -8.06
CA GLY A 67 3.68 -6.71 -9.17
C GLY A 67 3.82 -5.18 -9.25
N ILE A 68 2.90 -4.40 -8.67
CA ILE A 68 3.08 -2.93 -8.64
C ILE A 68 4.34 -2.55 -7.87
N THR A 69 4.93 -1.41 -8.22
CA THR A 69 6.07 -0.89 -7.45
C THR A 69 5.62 -0.53 -6.03
N GLU A 70 6.39 -0.97 -5.05
CA GLU A 70 6.18 -0.78 -3.63
C GLU A 70 7.43 -0.18 -2.99
N TYR A 71 7.21 0.85 -2.16
CA TYR A 71 8.17 1.48 -1.27
C TYR A 71 7.85 1.07 0.17
N ILE A 72 8.89 0.61 0.87
CA ILE A 72 8.83 0.38 2.31
C ILE A 72 9.44 1.59 3.00
N ILE A 73 8.64 2.28 3.80
CA ILE A 73 9.04 3.46 4.57
C ILE A 73 8.67 3.21 6.03
N PRO A 74 9.64 2.86 6.89
CA PRO A 74 9.40 2.63 8.31
C PRO A 74 9.02 3.94 9.01
N ASN A 75 8.04 3.89 9.91
CA ASN A 75 7.61 5.04 10.72
C ASN A 75 7.28 6.29 9.90
N TRP A 76 6.69 6.09 8.72
CA TRP A 76 6.41 7.14 7.72
C TRP A 76 5.59 8.31 8.27
N LEU A 77 4.69 8.01 9.21
CA LEU A 77 3.81 9.00 9.83
C LEU A 77 4.58 9.81 10.88
N GLU A 78 5.40 9.14 11.69
CA GLU A 78 6.16 9.75 12.77
C GLU A 78 7.36 10.55 12.26
N ASN A 79 8.02 10.09 11.19
CA ASN A 79 9.18 10.77 10.60
C ASN A 79 8.79 11.86 9.58
N GLY A 80 7.50 11.99 9.24
CA GLY A 80 7.00 13.03 8.33
C GLY A 80 7.49 12.89 6.89
N SER A 81 8.03 11.73 6.51
CA SER A 81 8.55 11.48 5.14
C SER A 81 7.45 11.45 4.08
N VAL A 82 6.18 11.29 4.48
CA VAL A 82 5.03 11.38 3.57
C VAL A 82 4.04 12.42 4.08
N GLN A 83 3.84 13.46 3.28
CA GLN A 83 2.78 14.43 3.50
C GLN A 83 1.48 13.91 2.87
N ILE A 84 0.50 13.54 3.71
CA ILE A 84 -0.83 13.10 3.24
C ILE A 84 -1.52 14.27 2.52
N THR A 85 -1.95 14.04 1.28
CA THR A 85 -2.70 15.01 0.49
C THR A 85 -4.18 14.66 0.41
N ARG A 86 -4.52 13.37 0.45
CA ARG A 86 -5.90 12.91 0.30
C ARG A 86 -6.14 11.58 1.00
N VAL A 87 -7.31 11.43 1.61
CA VAL A 87 -7.88 10.14 1.98
C VAL A 87 -9.17 9.99 1.21
N SER A 88 -9.35 8.86 0.54
CA SER A 88 -10.54 8.65 -0.29
C SER A 88 -11.09 7.25 -0.19
N GLY A 89 -12.42 7.15 -0.24
CA GLY A 89 -13.09 5.86 -0.32
C GLY A 89 -12.85 5.20 -1.66
N VAL A 90 -12.56 3.91 -1.65
CA VAL A 90 -12.56 3.05 -2.83
C VAL A 90 -13.77 2.14 -2.71
N ASN A 91 -14.69 2.27 -3.66
CA ASN A 91 -15.82 1.36 -3.75
C ASN A 91 -15.46 0.29 -4.77
N PRO A 92 -15.09 -0.94 -4.35
CA PRO A 92 -14.89 -2.02 -5.31
C PRO A 92 -16.20 -2.27 -6.06
N GLU A 93 -16.11 -2.56 -7.35
CA GLU A 93 -17.26 -3.11 -8.08
C GLU A 93 -17.59 -4.46 -7.44
N PHE A 94 -18.87 -4.62 -7.06
CA PHE A 94 -19.36 -5.80 -6.35
C PHE A 94 -19.48 -7.00 -7.30
#